data_AF-A9UUN0-F1
#
_entry.id   AF-A9UUN0-F1
#
_cell.length_a   1.000
_cell.length_b   1.000
_cell.length_c   1.000
_cell.angle_alpha   90.00
_cell.angle_beta   90.00
_cell.angle_gamma   90.00
#
_symmetry.space_group_name_H-M   'P 1'
#
loop_
_entity.id
_entity.type
_entity.pdbx_description
1 polymer ?
#
loop_
_entity_poly.entity_id
_entity_poly.type
_entity_poly.pdbx_seq_one_letter_code
_entity_poly.pdbx_strand_id
1 'polypeptide(L)'
;FKAMLLDESFVLEFIGGLEAQGRGFAIRDRCQVASLLTLALRDDPEYLFHILEMLLAQQVEQSVKRNHAKLLLRRTESVAEKLLTTCLSLGMYGHIRHHAAAELFNLYQALTMQTEKGPMDAVTGAAMYTLNADTLLRERVDYQTVEVTARLSDGTTISTTCLDCDTISQVTAKLRRHHESEVEKTVLSELIDGVLREDGSGRILQDVDETSLVTARSVQLNTLRHYGLVRAVSCTILSRQAFEADLAAQSGRRPNKRRFTRGSVSQTSDGAQATLAQWHLVKTETEAAANKMPSEVFLTYLMTVKMTVQPFVEKLLDAMFNAKAYPVVVKRVFDLLDRLAGEQGMTDPEVLHVWKNNAVTLRFWINLIKNPEFLFEVDKSLAVNSCLSTVAQVVMDASSTSEQQLGKHSPANKHLYRTEVAAYKNKVHHQHEPDVGRDVF
;
A
#
# COMPACT_ATOMS: atom_id res chain seq x y z
N PHE A 1 11.84 -35.88 -7.43
CA PHE A 1 12.09 -34.43 -7.21
C PHE A 1 12.08 -34.07 -5.73
N LYS A 2 11.02 -34.33 -4.95
CA LYS A 2 10.99 -34.03 -3.49
C LYS A 2 12.22 -34.55 -2.73
N ALA A 3 12.63 -35.80 -2.96
CA ALA A 3 13.84 -36.36 -2.34
C ALA A 3 15.14 -35.60 -2.71
N MET A 4 15.24 -35.05 -3.93
CA MET A 4 16.38 -34.23 -4.33
C MET A 4 16.35 -32.85 -3.65
N LEU A 5 15.16 -32.30 -3.39
CA LEU A 5 15.04 -31.04 -2.64
C LEU A 5 15.42 -31.18 -1.15
N LEU A 6 15.51 -32.41 -0.63
CA LEU A 6 16.01 -32.70 0.72
C LEU A 6 17.52 -32.97 0.74
N ASP A 7 18.17 -32.96 -0.43
CA ASP A 7 19.62 -33.03 -0.55
C ASP A 7 20.18 -31.60 -0.63
N GLU A 8 20.98 -31.24 0.37
CA GLU A 8 21.53 -29.88 0.50
C GLU A 8 22.36 -29.49 -0.72
N SER A 9 23.27 -30.37 -1.16
CA SER A 9 24.15 -30.11 -2.30
C SER A 9 23.37 -29.87 -3.57
N PHE A 10 22.35 -30.69 -3.85
CA PHE A 10 21.47 -30.50 -4.99
C PHE A 10 20.77 -29.14 -4.96
N VAL A 11 20.22 -28.72 -3.82
CA VAL A 11 19.49 -27.44 -3.72
C VAL A 11 20.42 -26.25 -3.97
N LEU A 12 21.62 -26.27 -3.39
CA LEU A 12 22.62 -25.22 -3.58
C LEU A 12 23.10 -25.15 -5.04
N GLU A 13 23.41 -26.29 -5.65
CA GLU A 13 23.80 -26.36 -7.07
C GLU A 13 22.67 -25.93 -8.00
N PHE A 14 21.43 -26.34 -7.70
CA PHE A 14 20.25 -25.98 -8.48
C PHE A 14 20.05 -24.45 -8.49
N ILE A 15 20.09 -23.81 -7.32
CA ILE A 15 19.94 -22.35 -7.21
C ILE A 15 21.12 -21.64 -7.90
N GLY A 16 22.35 -22.08 -7.64
CA GLY A 16 23.54 -21.51 -8.27
C GLY A 16 23.50 -21.61 -9.80
N GLY A 17 23.06 -22.75 -10.34
CA GLY A 17 22.88 -22.97 -11.77
C GLY A 17 21.81 -22.08 -12.40
N LEU A 18 20.72 -21.78 -11.69
CA LEU A 18 19.71 -20.82 -12.14
C LEU A 18 20.23 -19.39 -12.14
N GLU A 19 20.91 -18.96 -11.07
CA GLU A 19 21.44 -17.61 -10.96
C GLU A 19 22.59 -17.33 -11.94
N ALA A 20 23.36 -18.36 -12.31
CA ALA A 20 24.42 -18.27 -13.32
C ALA A 20 23.90 -17.92 -14.72
N GLN A 21 22.60 -18.07 -15.01
CA GLN A 21 21.99 -17.69 -16.29
C GLN A 21 21.91 -16.16 -16.47
N GLY A 22 22.28 -15.38 -15.46
CA GLY A 22 22.42 -13.93 -15.55
C GLY A 22 21.10 -13.25 -15.90
N ARG A 23 21.03 -12.62 -17.08
CA ARG A 23 19.83 -11.91 -17.55
C ARG A 23 18.68 -12.83 -17.95
N GLY A 24 18.96 -14.11 -18.25
CA GLY A 24 17.93 -15.10 -18.59
C GLY A 24 17.05 -15.48 -17.40
N PHE A 25 17.54 -15.28 -16.18
CA PHE A 25 16.81 -15.48 -14.94
C PHE A 25 16.47 -14.10 -14.38
N ALA A 26 15.21 -13.66 -14.44
CA ALA A 26 14.80 -12.32 -14.04
C ALA A 26 14.48 -12.23 -12.52
N ILE A 27 14.25 -11.02 -12.01
CA ILE A 27 13.85 -10.80 -10.60
C ILE A 27 12.56 -11.56 -10.28
N ARG A 28 11.61 -11.60 -11.22
CA ARG A 28 10.37 -12.36 -11.07
C ARG A 28 10.63 -13.85 -10.88
N ASP A 29 11.57 -14.42 -11.64
CA ASP A 29 11.86 -15.86 -11.60
C ASP A 29 12.59 -16.23 -10.30
N ARG A 30 13.53 -15.39 -9.83
CA ARG A 30 14.13 -15.50 -8.49
C ARG A 30 13.05 -15.52 -7.40
N CYS A 31 12.10 -14.58 -7.50
CA CYS A 31 11.01 -14.48 -6.55
C CYS A 31 10.14 -15.73 -6.54
N GLN A 32 9.82 -16.25 -7.74
CA GLN A 32 8.98 -17.43 -7.91
C GLN A 32 9.68 -18.68 -7.38
N VAL A 33 10.97 -18.88 -7.69
CA VAL A 33 11.75 -20.03 -7.20
C VAL A 33 11.81 -20.03 -5.68
N ALA A 34 12.15 -18.91 -5.05
CA ALA A 34 12.17 -18.81 -3.60
C ALA A 34 10.80 -19.13 -2.98
N SER A 35 9.71 -18.55 -3.50
CA SER A 35 8.36 -18.83 -2.98
C SER A 35 7.92 -20.29 -3.16
N LEU A 36 8.25 -20.91 -4.30
CA LEU A 36 7.94 -22.33 -4.55
C LEU A 36 8.80 -23.25 -3.67
N LEU A 37 10.07 -22.90 -3.45
CA LEU A 37 10.96 -23.66 -2.57
C LEU A 37 10.46 -23.61 -1.12
N THR A 38 10.08 -22.43 -0.63
CA THR A 38 9.45 -22.26 0.68
C THR A 38 8.20 -23.11 0.82
N LEU A 39 7.34 -23.15 -0.21
CA LEU A 39 6.14 -23.98 -0.18
C LEU A 39 6.45 -25.48 -0.17
N ALA A 40 7.45 -25.90 -0.97
CA ALA A 40 7.88 -27.29 -1.08
C ALA A 40 8.54 -27.83 0.20
N LEU A 41 9.22 -26.94 0.95
CA LEU A 41 9.96 -27.25 2.18
C LEU A 41 9.26 -26.77 3.45
N ARG A 42 7.99 -26.33 3.37
CA ARG A 42 7.27 -25.75 4.51
C ARG A 42 7.12 -26.69 5.72
N ASP A 43 7.14 -28.00 5.48
CA ASP A 43 6.96 -29.02 6.51
C ASP A 43 8.25 -29.20 7.34
N ASP A 44 9.39 -28.67 6.87
CA ASP A 44 10.68 -28.66 7.57
C ASP A 44 11.30 -27.22 7.54
N PRO A 45 10.81 -26.32 8.39
CA PRO A 45 11.28 -24.93 8.43
C PRO A 45 12.73 -24.80 8.89
N GLU A 46 13.26 -25.80 9.62
CA GLU A 46 14.65 -25.83 10.05
C GLU A 46 15.58 -26.09 8.88
N TYR A 47 15.28 -27.10 8.05
CA TYR A 47 16.01 -27.34 6.81
C TYR A 47 15.91 -26.15 5.85
N LEU A 48 14.73 -25.52 5.72
CA LEU A 48 14.56 -24.32 4.91
C LEU A 48 15.47 -23.16 5.37
N PHE A 49 15.55 -22.94 6.69
CA PHE A 49 16.42 -21.92 7.26
C PHE A 49 17.91 -22.29 7.08
N HIS A 50 18.27 -23.56 7.20
CA HIS A 50 19.63 -24.05 6.93
C HIS A 50 20.07 -23.76 5.49
N ILE A 51 19.22 -24.03 4.49
CA ILE A 51 19.49 -23.66 3.10
C ILE A 51 19.66 -22.14 2.95
N LEU A 52 18.80 -21.35 3.61
CA LEU A 52 18.93 -19.89 3.61
C LEU A 52 20.28 -19.44 4.19
N GLU A 53 20.71 -20.03 5.29
CA GLU A 53 21.98 -19.75 5.94
C GLU A 53 23.16 -20.00 4.99
N MET A 54 23.20 -21.18 4.35
CA MET A 54 24.25 -21.54 3.40
C MET A 54 24.31 -20.58 2.22
N LEU A 55 23.15 -20.20 1.67
CA LEU A 55 23.09 -19.24 0.56
C LEU A 55 23.53 -17.84 1.01
N LEU A 56 23.09 -17.36 2.17
CA LEU A 56 23.49 -16.05 2.70
C LEU A 56 24.99 -16.00 3.00
N ALA A 57 25.59 -17.09 3.48
CA ALA A 57 27.03 -17.18 3.70
C ALA A 57 27.81 -16.94 2.40
N GLN A 58 27.41 -17.62 1.31
CA GLN A 58 28.01 -17.42 -0.02
C GLN A 58 27.85 -15.97 -0.51
N GLN A 59 26.69 -15.35 -0.27
CA GLN A 59 26.45 -13.96 -0.66
C GLN A 59 27.27 -12.95 0.13
N VAL A 60 27.39 -13.14 1.45
CA VAL A 60 28.20 -12.31 2.33
C VAL A 60 29.66 -12.36 1.87
N GLU A 61 30.21 -13.56 1.68
CA GLU A 61 31.58 -13.75 1.21
C GLU A 61 31.82 -13.03 -0.13
N GLN A 62 30.90 -13.18 -1.10
CA GLN A 62 31.01 -12.52 -2.41
C GLN A 62 30.91 -10.99 -2.31
N SER A 63 30.04 -10.47 -1.44
CA SER A 63 29.86 -9.04 -1.23
C SER A 63 31.09 -8.38 -0.60
N VAL A 64 31.69 -9.04 0.40
CA VAL A 64 32.93 -8.60 1.04
C VAL A 64 34.08 -8.62 0.04
N LYS A 65 34.24 -9.71 -0.75
CA LYS A 65 35.26 -9.80 -1.81
C LYS A 65 35.14 -8.70 -2.86
N ARG A 66 33.92 -8.24 -3.16
CA ARG A 66 33.65 -7.14 -4.11
C ARG A 66 33.71 -5.74 -3.48
N ASN A 67 34.08 -5.63 -2.21
CA ASN A 67 34.09 -4.38 -1.43
C ASN A 67 32.73 -3.66 -1.41
N HIS A 68 31.64 -4.43 -1.42
CA HIS A 68 30.26 -3.94 -1.45
C HIS A 68 29.47 -4.30 -0.19
N ALA A 69 30.16 -4.57 0.93
CA ALA A 69 29.54 -4.99 2.18
C ALA A 69 28.36 -4.09 2.60
N LYS A 70 28.49 -2.76 2.56
CA LYS A 70 27.40 -1.81 2.91
C LYS A 70 26.18 -1.86 1.96
N LEU A 71 26.27 -2.55 0.82
CA LEU A 71 25.18 -2.71 -0.14
C LEU A 71 24.47 -4.07 -0.04
N LEU A 72 24.99 -5.00 0.79
CA LEU A 72 24.39 -6.32 0.97
C LEU A 72 22.93 -6.21 1.44
N LEU A 73 22.06 -7.07 0.90
CA LEU A 73 20.63 -7.14 1.18
C LEU A 73 19.84 -5.87 0.85
N ARG A 74 20.43 -4.86 0.19
CA ARG A 74 19.75 -3.59 -0.12
C ARG A 74 18.70 -3.72 -1.24
N ARG A 75 18.90 -4.64 -2.18
CA ARG A 75 18.03 -4.89 -3.34
C ARG A 75 17.82 -6.39 -3.51
N THR A 76 16.72 -6.82 -4.10
CA THR A 76 16.51 -8.26 -4.39
C THR A 76 17.21 -8.63 -5.69
N GLU A 77 18.40 -9.19 -5.58
CA GLU A 77 19.26 -9.61 -6.68
C GLU A 77 19.48 -11.14 -6.71
N SER A 78 18.94 -11.84 -5.71
CA SER A 78 19.09 -13.30 -5.53
C SER A 78 17.82 -14.02 -5.01
N VAL A 79 17.83 -15.34 -5.16
CA VAL A 79 16.86 -16.26 -4.54
C VAL A 79 16.99 -16.21 -3.01
N ALA A 80 18.20 -16.17 -2.48
CA ALA A 80 18.48 -16.13 -1.04
C ALA A 80 17.80 -14.95 -0.34
N GLU A 81 17.86 -13.76 -0.92
CA GLU A 81 17.21 -12.56 -0.38
C GLU A 81 15.68 -12.64 -0.39
N LYS A 82 15.11 -13.26 -1.42
CA LYS A 82 13.66 -13.53 -1.40
C LYS A 82 13.33 -14.60 -0.39
N LEU A 83 14.15 -15.64 -0.27
CA LEU A 83 13.97 -16.73 0.68
C LEU A 83 13.99 -16.20 2.12
N LEU A 84 14.94 -15.31 2.44
CA LEU A 84 14.96 -14.54 3.69
C LEU A 84 13.62 -13.84 3.97
N THR A 85 13.10 -13.14 2.97
CA THR A 85 11.80 -12.45 3.10
C THR A 85 10.67 -13.43 3.41
N THR A 86 10.66 -14.63 2.79
CA THR A 86 9.64 -15.64 3.05
C THR A 86 9.80 -16.32 4.41
N CYS A 87 11.04 -16.61 4.85
CA CYS A 87 11.31 -17.16 6.18
C CYS A 87 10.91 -16.18 7.27
N LEU A 88 11.23 -14.89 7.10
CA LEU A 88 10.73 -13.82 7.98
C LEU A 88 9.20 -13.78 7.98
N SER A 89 8.55 -13.88 6.82
CA SER A 89 7.08 -13.86 6.74
C SER A 89 6.44 -15.01 7.53
N LEU A 90 6.97 -16.22 7.42
CA LEU A 90 6.50 -17.38 8.18
C LEU A 90 6.77 -17.25 9.68
N GLY A 91 7.99 -16.90 10.06
CA GLY A 91 8.40 -16.81 11.46
C GLY A 91 7.82 -15.60 12.21
N MET A 92 7.51 -14.50 11.50
CA MET A 92 6.94 -13.29 12.08
C MET A 92 5.42 -13.30 12.18
N TYR A 93 4.73 -14.21 11.48
CA TYR A 93 3.26 -14.16 11.39
C TYR A 93 2.58 -14.16 12.76
N GLY A 94 3.03 -15.03 13.69
CA GLY A 94 2.52 -15.07 15.06
C GLY A 94 2.72 -13.73 15.78
N HIS A 95 3.94 -13.18 15.74
CA HIS A 95 4.25 -11.89 16.35
C HIS A 95 3.40 -10.75 15.77
N ILE A 96 3.28 -10.67 14.44
CA ILE A 96 2.42 -9.68 13.78
C ILE A 96 0.99 -9.80 14.30
N ARG A 97 0.42 -11.01 14.24
CA ARG A 97 -0.96 -11.27 14.63
C ARG A 97 -1.27 -10.81 16.05
N HIS A 98 -0.33 -11.00 16.98
CA HIS A 98 -0.54 -10.71 18.40
C HIS A 98 -0.14 -9.28 18.81
N HIS A 99 0.77 -8.62 18.08
CA HIS A 99 1.35 -7.36 18.55
C HIS A 99 1.25 -6.19 17.56
N ALA A 100 1.35 -6.44 16.25
CA ALA A 100 1.49 -5.36 15.26
C ALA A 100 0.27 -5.20 14.33
N ALA A 101 -0.53 -6.26 14.13
CA ALA A 101 -1.64 -6.25 13.19
C ALA A 101 -2.69 -5.19 13.56
N ALA A 102 -3.12 -5.16 14.83
CA ALA A 102 -4.09 -4.18 15.30
C ALA A 102 -3.61 -2.73 15.09
N GLU A 103 -2.35 -2.45 15.43
CA GLU A 103 -1.80 -1.10 15.28
C GLU A 103 -1.61 -0.69 13.80
N LEU A 104 -1.24 -1.63 12.93
CA LEU A 104 -1.16 -1.37 11.50
C LEU A 104 -2.55 -1.11 10.89
N PHE A 105 -3.55 -1.90 11.29
CA PHE A 105 -4.93 -1.68 10.85
C PHE A 105 -5.47 -0.34 11.33
N ASN A 106 -5.24 0.00 12.61
CA ASN A 106 -5.63 1.29 13.17
C ASN A 106 -4.96 2.46 12.44
N LEU A 107 -3.68 2.35 12.09
CA LEU A 107 -3.00 3.35 11.26
C LEU A 107 -3.65 3.46 9.88
N TYR A 108 -3.88 2.35 9.20
CA TYR A 108 -4.55 2.33 7.88
C TYR A 108 -5.93 3.01 7.96
N GLN A 109 -6.73 2.70 8.98
CA GLN A 109 -8.04 3.31 9.17
C GLN A 109 -7.94 4.80 9.47
N ALA A 110 -7.03 5.22 10.36
CA ALA A 110 -6.81 6.62 10.68
C ALA A 110 -6.42 7.44 9.43
N LEU A 111 -5.52 6.89 8.59
CA LEU A 111 -5.14 7.51 7.32
C LEU A 111 -6.33 7.59 6.34
N THR A 112 -7.07 6.51 6.21
CA THR A 112 -8.25 6.44 5.32
C THR A 112 -9.28 7.49 5.71
N MET A 113 -9.74 7.46 6.97
CA MET A 113 -10.69 8.44 7.50
C MET A 113 -10.19 9.87 7.34
N GLN A 114 -8.89 10.12 7.59
CA GLN A 114 -8.35 11.47 7.48
C GLN A 114 -8.29 11.96 6.04
N THR A 115 -7.92 11.10 5.08
CA THR A 115 -7.90 11.44 3.65
C THR A 115 -9.30 11.66 3.07
N GLU A 116 -10.31 10.98 3.61
CA GLU A 116 -11.70 11.04 3.15
C GLU A 116 -12.52 12.21 3.73
N LYS A 117 -12.00 12.90 4.76
CA LYS A 117 -12.64 14.10 5.35
C LYS A 117 -12.71 15.30 4.41
N GLY A 118 -11.91 15.31 3.34
CA GLY A 118 -11.83 16.41 2.40
C GLY A 118 -11.74 15.91 0.96
N PRO A 119 -11.80 16.82 -0.02
CA PRO A 119 -11.75 16.45 -1.42
C PRO A 119 -10.52 15.60 -1.77
N MET A 120 -10.78 14.51 -2.50
CA MET A 120 -9.77 13.58 -3.00
C MET A 120 -9.99 13.36 -4.49
N ASP A 121 -8.96 13.64 -5.29
CA ASP A 121 -8.98 13.37 -6.72
C ASP A 121 -8.82 11.87 -6.99
N ALA A 122 -9.77 11.29 -7.71
CA ALA A 122 -9.87 9.84 -7.89
C ALA A 122 -8.86 9.30 -8.92
N VAL A 123 -8.27 10.17 -9.74
CA VAL A 123 -7.38 9.79 -10.84
C VAL A 123 -5.91 9.92 -10.42
N THR A 124 -5.56 11.06 -9.83
CA THR A 124 -4.19 11.38 -9.40
C THR A 124 -3.90 10.90 -7.97
N GLY A 125 -4.94 10.66 -7.16
CA GLY A 125 -4.79 10.40 -5.72
C GLY A 125 -4.41 11.64 -4.90
N ALA A 126 -4.48 12.84 -5.50
CA ALA A 126 -4.23 14.07 -4.77
C ALA A 126 -5.35 14.33 -3.75
N ALA A 127 -5.01 14.60 -2.50
CA ALA A 127 -5.99 14.79 -1.43
C ALA A 127 -5.71 16.07 -0.64
N MET A 128 -6.77 16.72 -0.15
CA MET A 128 -6.65 17.91 0.71
C MET A 128 -5.97 17.56 2.05
N TYR A 129 -6.36 16.44 2.65
CA TYR A 129 -5.80 15.95 3.91
C TYR A 129 -4.91 14.73 3.64
N THR A 130 -3.62 14.96 3.45
CA THR A 130 -2.62 13.91 3.18
C THR A 130 -1.39 14.10 4.06
N LEU A 131 -0.59 13.05 4.23
CA LEU A 131 0.76 13.12 4.79
C LEU A 131 1.85 13.36 3.74
N ASN A 132 1.51 13.27 2.45
CA ASN A 132 2.47 13.38 1.37
C ASN A 132 2.29 14.69 0.61
N ALA A 133 3.29 15.57 0.71
CA ALA A 133 3.29 16.87 0.04
C ALA A 133 3.21 16.80 -1.50
N ASP A 134 3.70 15.70 -2.09
CA ASP A 134 3.66 15.52 -3.54
C ASP A 134 2.25 15.18 -4.04
N THR A 135 1.42 14.58 -3.18
CA THR A 135 0.02 14.24 -3.47
C THR A 135 -0.96 15.16 -2.74
N LEU A 136 -0.51 16.37 -2.38
CA LEU A 136 -1.40 17.37 -1.82
C LEU A 136 -2.26 17.98 -2.93
N LEU A 137 -3.56 18.07 -2.71
CA LEU A 137 -4.47 18.72 -3.65
C LEU A 137 -4.23 20.24 -3.67
N ARG A 138 -3.70 20.73 -4.79
CA ARG A 138 -3.34 22.14 -4.97
C ARG A 138 -4.44 23.00 -5.61
N GLU A 139 -5.47 22.37 -6.14
CA GLU A 139 -6.63 23.06 -6.71
C GLU A 139 -7.60 23.45 -5.60
N ARG A 140 -8.18 24.64 -5.69
CA ARG A 140 -9.28 25.06 -4.82
C ARG A 140 -10.55 24.32 -5.27
N VAL A 141 -11.09 23.51 -4.37
CA VAL A 141 -12.33 22.77 -4.57
C VAL A 141 -13.30 23.19 -3.46
N ASP A 142 -14.35 23.90 -3.82
CA ASP A 142 -15.47 24.15 -2.92
C ASP A 142 -16.31 22.86 -2.85
N TYR A 143 -16.68 22.42 -1.64
CA TYR A 143 -17.39 21.18 -1.39
C TYR A 143 -18.42 21.32 -0.28
N GLN A 144 -19.42 20.44 -0.29
CA GLN A 144 -20.45 20.32 0.73
C GLN A 144 -20.56 18.86 1.19
N THR A 145 -20.93 18.69 2.45
CA THR A 145 -21.17 17.37 3.03
C THR A 145 -22.56 16.86 2.64
N VAL A 146 -22.63 15.59 2.24
CA VAL A 146 -23.85 14.91 1.79
C VAL A 146 -24.03 13.60 2.56
N GLU A 147 -25.18 13.44 3.21
CA GLU A 147 -25.55 12.17 3.83
C GLU A 147 -26.09 11.22 2.76
N VAL A 148 -25.46 10.06 2.60
CA VAL A 148 -25.88 9.05 1.61
C VAL A 148 -26.36 7.83 2.36
N THR A 149 -27.61 7.45 2.13
CA THR A 149 -28.24 6.25 2.66
C THR A 149 -28.50 5.28 1.53
N ALA A 150 -27.91 4.09 1.58
CA ALA A 150 -28.00 3.07 0.55
C ALA A 150 -28.70 1.80 1.05
N ARG A 151 -29.62 1.27 0.26
CA ARG A 151 -30.29 -0.01 0.53
C ARG A 151 -29.56 -1.16 -0.18
N LEU A 152 -29.37 -2.25 0.55
CA LEU A 152 -28.80 -3.51 0.07
C LEU A 152 -29.90 -4.45 -0.45
N SER A 153 -29.49 -5.52 -1.13
CA SER A 153 -30.41 -6.48 -1.77
C SER A 153 -31.27 -7.27 -0.77
N ASP A 154 -30.81 -7.39 0.48
CA ASP A 154 -31.51 -8.04 1.60
C ASP A 154 -32.45 -7.08 2.37
N GLY A 155 -32.51 -5.80 1.96
CA GLY A 155 -33.28 -4.75 2.63
C GLY A 155 -32.53 -4.00 3.73
N THR A 156 -31.31 -4.42 4.07
CA THR A 156 -30.44 -3.70 5.01
C THR A 156 -30.13 -2.32 4.47
N THR A 157 -30.11 -1.31 5.34
CA THR A 157 -29.86 0.08 4.97
C THR A 157 -28.58 0.56 5.64
N ILE A 158 -27.73 1.21 4.86
CA ILE A 158 -26.40 1.61 5.26
C ILE A 158 -26.23 3.10 4.98
N SER A 159 -25.57 3.85 5.87
CA SER A 159 -25.45 5.30 5.71
C SER A 159 -24.05 5.78 5.99
N THR A 160 -23.56 6.72 5.19
CA THR A 160 -22.30 7.40 5.45
C THR A 160 -22.35 8.84 4.99
N THR A 161 -21.36 9.60 5.44
CA THR A 161 -21.18 10.99 5.09
C THR A 161 -20.17 11.09 3.94
N CYS A 162 -20.62 11.61 2.81
CA CYS A 162 -19.83 11.85 1.61
C CYS A 162 -19.63 13.35 1.36
N LEU A 163 -18.82 13.67 0.37
CA LEU A 163 -18.69 15.02 -0.17
C LEU A 163 -19.42 15.08 -1.51
N ASP A 164 -20.05 16.19 -1.83
CA ASP A 164 -20.73 16.37 -3.11
C ASP A 164 -19.76 16.31 -4.31
N CYS A 165 -18.46 16.49 -4.07
CA CYS A 165 -17.40 16.29 -5.04
C CYS A 165 -16.82 14.87 -5.05
N ASP A 166 -17.34 13.90 -4.29
CA ASP A 166 -16.91 12.49 -4.42
C ASP A 166 -17.45 11.89 -5.72
N THR A 167 -16.64 11.06 -6.39
CA THR A 167 -17.11 10.21 -7.50
C THR A 167 -18.03 9.11 -6.99
N ILE A 168 -18.80 8.48 -7.89
CA ILE A 168 -19.70 7.39 -7.50
C ILE A 168 -18.91 6.20 -6.94
N SER A 169 -17.74 5.87 -7.50
CA SER A 169 -16.86 4.86 -6.93
C SER A 169 -16.38 5.22 -5.51
N GLN A 170 -16.01 6.48 -5.26
CA GLN A 170 -15.63 6.93 -3.92
C GLN A 170 -16.80 6.82 -2.93
N VAL A 171 -18.02 7.19 -3.33
CA VAL A 171 -19.22 7.02 -2.51
C VAL A 171 -19.46 5.55 -2.19
N THR A 172 -19.40 4.66 -3.19
CA THR A 172 -19.58 3.22 -2.95
C THR A 172 -18.51 2.63 -2.03
N ALA A 173 -17.25 3.08 -2.16
CA ALA A 173 -16.17 2.65 -1.27
C ALA A 173 -16.39 3.10 0.18
N LYS A 174 -16.86 4.34 0.40
CA LYS A 174 -17.21 4.85 1.74
C LYS A 174 -18.35 4.05 2.36
N LEU A 175 -19.40 3.75 1.58
CA LEU A 175 -20.54 2.95 2.05
C LEU A 175 -20.10 1.55 2.47
N ARG A 176 -19.23 0.89 1.71
CA ARG A 176 -18.74 -0.47 2.02
C ARG A 176 -17.93 -0.55 3.31
N ARG A 177 -17.26 0.54 3.70
CA ARG A 177 -16.32 0.53 4.84
C ARG A 177 -16.99 0.49 6.22
N HIS A 178 -18.27 0.83 6.32
CA HIS A 178 -18.98 0.92 7.59
C HIS A 178 -19.60 -0.40 8.10
N HIS A 179 -19.17 -1.56 7.60
CA HIS A 179 -19.79 -2.86 7.90
C HIS A 179 -18.82 -3.89 8.48
N GLU A 180 -19.22 -4.52 9.58
CA GLU A 180 -18.39 -5.44 10.38
C GLU A 180 -18.94 -6.89 10.43
N SER A 181 -20.12 -7.17 9.89
CA SER A 181 -20.74 -8.51 9.93
C SER A 181 -20.36 -9.40 8.74
N GLU A 182 -20.08 -10.69 8.98
CA GLU A 182 -19.77 -11.70 7.95
C GLU A 182 -20.88 -11.91 6.91
N VAL A 183 -22.14 -11.71 7.29
CA VAL A 183 -23.30 -11.78 6.38
C VAL A 183 -23.30 -10.58 5.42
N GLU A 184 -22.97 -9.39 5.93
CA GLU A 184 -22.90 -8.16 5.16
C GLU A 184 -21.74 -8.19 4.16
N LYS A 185 -20.57 -8.72 4.56
CA LYS A 185 -19.42 -8.90 3.64
C LYS A 185 -19.77 -9.75 2.42
N THR A 186 -20.55 -10.82 2.61
CA THR A 186 -20.99 -11.69 1.51
C THR A 186 -21.88 -10.93 0.54
N VAL A 187 -22.87 -10.18 1.05
CA VAL A 187 -23.76 -9.35 0.23
C VAL A 187 -22.98 -8.23 -0.49
N LEU A 188 -22.04 -7.58 0.21
CA LEU A 188 -21.20 -6.51 -0.35
C LEU A 188 -20.28 -7.02 -1.47
N SER A 189 -19.85 -8.29 -1.42
CA SER A 189 -19.01 -8.91 -2.46
C SER A 189 -19.73 -9.11 -3.81
N GLU A 190 -21.07 -9.16 -3.81
CA GLU A 190 -21.90 -9.28 -5.01
C GLU A 190 -22.24 -7.92 -5.65
N LEU A 191 -21.92 -6.82 -4.96
CA LEU A 191 -22.24 -5.46 -5.39
C LEU A 191 -21.25 -4.95 -6.42
N ILE A 192 -21.74 -4.15 -7.36
CA ILE A 192 -20.89 -3.51 -8.36
C ILE A 192 -20.26 -2.25 -7.79
N ASP A 193 -18.93 -2.18 -7.83
CA ASP A 193 -18.21 -0.93 -7.57
C ASP A 193 -18.56 0.16 -8.56
N GLY A 194 -18.85 1.35 -8.04
CA GLY A 194 -19.11 2.55 -8.84
C GLY A 194 -20.48 2.60 -9.49
N VAL A 195 -21.47 1.86 -8.98
CA VAL A 195 -22.87 1.91 -9.47
C VAL A 195 -23.86 2.03 -8.32
N LEU A 196 -24.73 3.03 -8.40
CA LEU A 196 -25.87 3.24 -7.49
C LEU A 196 -27.14 3.50 -8.29
N ARG A 197 -28.30 3.21 -7.71
CA ARG A 197 -29.59 3.69 -8.22
C ARG A 197 -30.17 4.70 -7.25
N GLU A 198 -30.52 5.89 -7.71
CA GLU A 198 -31.23 6.87 -6.90
C GLU A 198 -32.70 6.42 -6.71
N ASP A 199 -33.18 6.36 -5.47
CA ASP A 199 -34.52 5.83 -5.18
C ASP A 199 -35.64 6.76 -5.66
N GLY A 200 -35.42 8.08 -5.63
CA GLY A 200 -36.42 9.07 -6.02
C GLY A 200 -36.66 9.15 -7.52
N SER A 201 -35.59 9.16 -8.32
CA SER A 201 -35.67 9.31 -9.78
C SER A 201 -35.58 7.97 -10.54
N GLY A 202 -35.12 6.91 -9.89
CA GLY A 202 -34.77 5.64 -10.52
C GLY A 202 -33.50 5.70 -11.38
N ARG A 203 -32.78 6.83 -11.39
CA ARG A 203 -31.58 7.03 -12.22
C ARG A 203 -30.43 6.15 -11.75
N ILE A 204 -29.72 5.54 -12.69
CA ILE A 204 -28.46 4.86 -12.42
C ILE A 204 -27.32 5.88 -12.42
N LEU A 205 -26.58 5.91 -11.32
CA LEU A 205 -25.41 6.74 -11.11
C LEU A 205 -24.16 5.90 -11.38
N GLN A 206 -23.28 6.40 -12.23
CA GLN A 206 -21.97 5.79 -12.51
C GLN A 206 -20.89 6.87 -12.56
N ASP A 207 -19.62 6.48 -12.45
CA ASP A 207 -18.49 7.40 -12.65
C ASP A 207 -18.45 7.98 -14.07
N VAL A 208 -18.97 7.26 -15.05
CA VAL A 208 -19.08 7.74 -16.43
C VAL A 208 -20.36 7.18 -17.05
N ASP A 209 -21.18 8.06 -17.60
CA ASP A 209 -22.42 7.72 -18.29
C ASP A 209 -22.70 8.67 -19.48
N GLU A 210 -23.89 8.59 -20.06
CA GLU A 210 -24.30 9.45 -21.19
C GLU A 210 -24.41 10.94 -20.85
N THR A 211 -24.48 11.28 -19.57
CA THR A 211 -24.57 12.66 -19.08
C THR A 211 -23.21 13.28 -18.76
N SER A 212 -22.13 12.48 -18.79
CA SER A 212 -20.78 12.92 -18.44
C SER A 212 -20.29 14.10 -19.28
N LEU A 213 -19.55 14.99 -18.63
CA LEU A 213 -18.91 16.14 -19.27
C LEU A 213 -17.70 15.66 -20.09
N VAL A 214 -17.86 15.64 -21.42
CA VAL A 214 -16.86 15.14 -22.37
C VAL A 214 -16.30 16.28 -23.21
N THR A 215 -14.97 16.40 -23.24
CA THR A 215 -14.23 17.26 -24.18
C THR A 215 -13.69 16.46 -25.37
N ALA A 216 -12.94 17.10 -26.27
CA ALA A 216 -12.32 16.42 -27.41
C ALA A 216 -11.28 15.36 -26.99
N ARG A 217 -10.65 15.49 -25.81
CA ARG A 217 -9.54 14.62 -25.38
C ARG A 217 -9.77 13.94 -24.03
N SER A 218 -10.74 14.42 -23.25
CA SER A 218 -10.94 13.94 -21.89
C SER A 218 -12.41 13.84 -21.50
N VAL A 219 -12.68 13.07 -20.44
CA VAL A 219 -13.98 12.96 -19.79
C VAL A 219 -13.83 13.21 -18.30
N GLN A 220 -14.72 14.02 -17.73
CA GLN A 220 -14.77 14.21 -16.29
C GLN A 220 -15.53 13.05 -15.64
N LEU A 221 -15.01 12.51 -14.54
CA LEU A 221 -15.74 11.56 -13.71
C LEU A 221 -16.94 12.25 -13.05
N ASN A 222 -18.10 11.61 -13.11
CA ASN A 222 -19.33 12.10 -12.51
C ASN A 222 -19.25 12.00 -10.99
N THR A 223 -19.75 13.03 -10.32
CA THR A 223 -19.80 13.15 -8.84
C THR A 223 -21.25 13.24 -8.36
N LEU A 224 -21.47 13.22 -7.04
CA LEU A 224 -22.80 13.52 -6.48
C LEU A 224 -23.33 14.88 -6.97
N ARG A 225 -22.48 15.92 -6.99
CA ARG A 225 -22.82 17.25 -7.51
C ARG A 225 -23.20 17.22 -8.99
N HIS A 226 -22.53 16.41 -9.81
CA HIS A 226 -22.89 16.25 -11.24
C HIS A 226 -24.35 15.84 -11.41
N TYR A 227 -24.84 14.94 -10.55
CA TYR A 227 -26.24 14.50 -10.57
C TYR A 227 -27.20 15.44 -9.81
N GLY A 228 -26.72 16.55 -9.24
CA GLY A 228 -27.52 17.48 -8.44
C GLY A 228 -27.78 17.01 -6.99
N LEU A 229 -27.03 15.99 -6.54
CA LEU A 229 -27.19 15.35 -5.24
C LEU A 229 -26.35 16.07 -4.17
N VAL A 230 -26.83 17.22 -3.72
CA VAL A 230 -26.14 18.11 -2.74
C VAL A 230 -26.81 18.14 -1.36
N ARG A 231 -27.76 17.23 -1.12
CA ARG A 231 -28.51 17.04 0.14
C ARG A 231 -28.60 15.55 0.45
N ALA A 232 -29.20 15.18 1.58
CA ALA A 232 -29.44 13.78 1.93
C ALA A 232 -30.01 12.97 0.75
N VAL A 233 -29.33 11.88 0.39
CA VAL A 233 -29.62 11.02 -0.76
C VAL A 233 -30.05 9.65 -0.27
N SER A 234 -31.12 9.11 -0.85
CA SER A 234 -31.49 7.70 -0.72
C SER A 234 -31.22 6.97 -2.03
N CYS A 235 -30.46 5.88 -1.95
CA CYS A 235 -30.08 5.07 -3.10
C CYS A 235 -30.16 3.57 -2.80
N THR A 236 -30.05 2.77 -3.84
CA THR A 236 -29.95 1.31 -3.78
C THR A 236 -28.63 0.89 -4.41
N ILE A 237 -27.84 0.04 -3.74
CA ILE A 237 -26.64 -0.54 -4.34
C ILE A 237 -27.07 -1.74 -5.19
N LEU A 238 -26.63 -1.77 -6.44
CA LEU A 238 -27.01 -2.82 -7.37
C LEU A 238 -26.02 -3.98 -7.35
N SER A 239 -26.56 -5.20 -7.34
CA SER A 239 -25.81 -6.41 -7.66
C SER A 239 -25.46 -6.45 -9.14
N ARG A 240 -24.45 -7.25 -9.49
CA ARG A 240 -24.04 -7.42 -10.89
C ARG A 240 -25.17 -7.82 -11.82
N GLN A 241 -25.98 -8.78 -11.39
CA GLN A 241 -27.10 -9.29 -12.17
C GLN A 241 -28.19 -8.23 -12.35
N ALA A 242 -28.51 -7.46 -11.31
CA ALA A 242 -29.53 -6.42 -11.36
C ALA A 242 -29.14 -5.29 -12.33
N PHE A 243 -27.86 -4.90 -12.33
CA PHE A 243 -27.36 -3.90 -13.27
C PHE A 243 -27.33 -4.39 -14.72
N GLU A 244 -26.91 -5.64 -14.96
CA GLU A 244 -26.92 -6.22 -16.31
C GLU A 244 -28.35 -6.34 -16.86
N ALA A 245 -29.33 -6.69 -16.01
CA ALA A 245 -30.74 -6.71 -16.37
C ALA A 245 -31.27 -5.30 -16.74
N ASP A 246 -30.89 -4.28 -15.97
CA ASP A 246 -31.21 -2.88 -16.25
C ASP A 246 -30.63 -2.41 -17.58
N LEU A 247 -29.36 -2.73 -17.86
CA LEU A 247 -28.71 -2.41 -19.13
C LEU A 247 -29.40 -3.11 -20.30
N ALA A 248 -29.80 -4.38 -20.13
CA ALA A 248 -30.54 -5.11 -21.16
C ALA A 248 -31.91 -4.46 -21.46
N ALA A 249 -32.60 -3.97 -20.43
CA ALA A 249 -33.85 -3.23 -20.60
C ALA A 249 -33.67 -1.88 -21.33
N GLN A 250 -32.51 -1.24 -21.17
CA GLN A 250 -32.18 0.05 -21.80
C GLN A 250 -31.63 -0.10 -23.23
N SER A 251 -30.94 -1.21 -23.54
CA SER A 251 -30.30 -1.47 -24.85
C SER A 251 -31.26 -1.54 -26.05
N GLY A 252 -32.58 -1.57 -25.83
CA GLY A 252 -33.59 -1.47 -26.90
C GLY A 252 -33.73 -0.09 -27.53
N ARG A 253 -32.97 0.93 -27.09
CA ARG A 253 -33.13 2.33 -27.50
C ARG A 253 -31.80 2.97 -27.95
N ARG A 254 -31.52 2.87 -29.26
CA ARG A 254 -30.56 3.64 -30.09
C ARG A 254 -29.11 3.11 -30.23
N PRO A 255 -28.54 3.14 -31.46
CA PRO A 255 -27.12 2.96 -31.70
C PRO A 255 -26.38 4.29 -31.46
N ASN A 256 -25.73 4.44 -30.30
CA ASN A 256 -24.93 5.63 -29.99
C ASN A 256 -23.51 5.50 -30.58
N LYS A 257 -22.97 6.57 -31.18
CA LYS A 257 -21.58 6.62 -31.73
C LYS A 257 -20.48 6.59 -30.66
N ARG A 258 -20.85 6.68 -29.37
CA ARG A 258 -19.93 6.62 -28.22
C ARG A 258 -20.32 5.44 -27.36
N ARG A 259 -19.34 4.60 -27.04
CA ARG A 259 -19.53 3.47 -26.15
C ARG A 259 -18.97 3.83 -24.79
N PHE A 260 -19.87 3.89 -23.81
CA PHE A 260 -19.53 4.01 -22.40
C PHE A 260 -19.33 2.60 -21.87
N THR A 261 -18.09 2.27 -21.52
CA THR A 261 -17.73 1.00 -20.88
C THR A 261 -17.18 1.31 -19.50
N ARG A 262 -17.25 0.34 -18.58
CA ARG A 262 -16.85 0.49 -17.18
C ARG A 262 -15.51 1.24 -17.05
N GLY A 263 -15.56 2.49 -16.57
CA GLY A 263 -14.37 3.33 -16.40
C GLY A 263 -13.64 3.75 -17.67
N SER A 264 -14.26 3.71 -18.86
CA SER A 264 -13.64 4.18 -20.10
C SER A 264 -14.65 4.63 -21.16
N VAL A 265 -14.39 5.78 -21.77
CA VAL A 265 -15.13 6.28 -22.94
C VAL A 265 -14.31 6.03 -24.19
N SER A 266 -14.88 5.26 -25.11
CA SER A 266 -14.34 5.12 -26.47
C SER A 266 -15.11 6.00 -27.44
N GLN A 267 -14.40 6.88 -28.14
CA GLN A 267 -14.93 7.60 -29.30
C GLN A 267 -14.44 6.92 -30.58
N THR A 268 -15.36 6.68 -31.53
CA THR A 268 -15.04 6.24 -32.89
C THR A 268 -15.19 7.42 -33.84
N SER A 269 -14.08 7.92 -34.38
CA SER A 269 -14.05 8.87 -35.50
C SER A 269 -13.11 8.30 -36.56
N ASP A 270 -13.59 8.11 -37.79
CA ASP A 270 -12.81 7.61 -38.94
C ASP A 270 -11.93 6.37 -38.68
N GLY A 271 -12.54 5.31 -38.14
CA GLY A 271 -11.90 3.99 -38.05
C GLY A 271 -10.86 3.81 -36.93
N ALA A 272 -10.49 4.87 -36.21
CA ALA A 272 -9.64 4.78 -35.02
C ALA A 272 -10.49 4.89 -33.73
N GLN A 273 -10.34 3.91 -32.84
CA GLN A 273 -10.92 3.94 -31.49
C GLN A 273 -9.92 4.62 -30.55
N ALA A 274 -10.23 5.83 -30.08
CA ALA A 274 -9.42 6.52 -29.09
C ALA A 274 -10.12 6.47 -27.71
N THR A 275 -9.40 6.00 -26.69
CA THR A 275 -9.83 6.07 -25.29
C THR A 275 -9.58 7.47 -24.75
N LEU A 276 -10.61 8.12 -24.22
CA LEU A 276 -10.47 9.45 -23.63
C LEU A 276 -9.76 9.38 -22.27
N ALA A 277 -8.90 10.36 -22.00
CA ALA A 277 -8.27 10.49 -20.69
C ALA A 277 -9.33 10.91 -19.64
N GLN A 278 -9.34 10.26 -18.48
CA GLN A 278 -10.24 10.62 -17.39
C GLN A 278 -9.61 11.67 -16.48
N TRP A 279 -10.42 12.56 -15.93
CA TRP A 279 -10.02 13.51 -14.89
C TRP A 279 -11.15 13.71 -13.88
N HIS A 280 -10.83 14.18 -12.68
CA HIS A 280 -11.82 14.42 -11.63
C HIS A 280 -11.80 15.88 -11.14
N LEU A 281 -10.93 16.19 -10.19
CA LEU A 281 -10.75 17.52 -9.59
C LEU A 281 -9.57 18.25 -10.23
N VAL A 282 -8.53 17.52 -10.63
CA VAL A 282 -7.32 18.08 -11.24
C VAL A 282 -7.41 18.01 -12.76
N LYS A 283 -7.41 19.17 -13.43
CA LYS A 283 -7.41 19.27 -14.89
C LYS A 283 -5.99 19.19 -15.46
N THR A 284 -5.84 18.53 -16.61
CA THR A 284 -4.55 18.48 -17.34
C THR A 284 -4.28 19.81 -18.08
N GLU A 285 -3.44 20.62 -17.45
CA GLU A 285 -2.51 21.66 -17.97
C GLU A 285 -3.02 22.93 -18.68
N THR A 286 -4.16 22.99 -19.38
CA THR A 286 -4.52 24.24 -20.11
C THR A 286 -5.40 25.23 -19.35
N GLU A 287 -6.06 24.83 -18.25
CA GLU A 287 -7.01 25.69 -17.51
C GLU A 287 -6.67 25.85 -16.01
N ALA A 288 -5.61 25.21 -15.53
CA ALA A 288 -5.29 25.07 -14.10
C ALA A 288 -4.67 26.32 -13.44
N ALA A 289 -4.43 27.40 -14.18
CA ALA A 289 -3.73 28.57 -13.62
C ALA A 289 -4.61 29.42 -12.69
N ALA A 290 -5.94 29.42 -12.89
CA ALA A 290 -6.84 30.37 -12.23
C ALA A 290 -7.32 29.95 -10.82
N ASN A 291 -7.17 28.68 -10.43
CA ASN A 291 -7.82 28.14 -9.22
C ASN A 291 -6.86 27.47 -8.22
N LYS A 292 -5.56 27.78 -8.30
CA LYS A 292 -4.57 27.21 -7.36
C LYS A 292 -4.71 27.79 -5.97
N MET A 293 -4.69 26.91 -4.98
CA MET A 293 -4.68 27.26 -3.57
C MET A 293 -3.32 27.89 -3.17
N PRO A 294 -3.30 28.88 -2.25
CA PRO A 294 -2.05 29.49 -1.80
C PRO A 294 -1.12 28.49 -1.12
N SER A 295 0.17 28.57 -1.43
CA SER A 295 1.18 27.64 -0.91
C SER A 295 1.35 27.66 0.61
N GLU A 296 0.97 28.76 1.25
CA GLU A 296 1.07 28.96 2.71
C GLU A 296 0.11 28.04 3.49
N VAL A 297 -1.02 27.65 2.89
CA VAL A 297 -2.05 26.81 3.54
C VAL A 297 -1.64 25.32 3.53
N PHE A 298 -0.76 24.94 2.61
CA PHE A 298 -0.35 23.55 2.41
C PHE A 298 0.34 22.93 3.62
N LEU A 299 1.23 23.69 4.27
CA LEU A 299 1.93 23.21 5.45
C LEU A 299 0.96 22.95 6.61
N THR A 300 -0.06 23.80 6.75
CA THR A 300 -1.10 23.64 7.77
C THR A 300 -1.84 22.31 7.60
N TYR A 301 -2.27 21.97 6.37
CA TYR A 301 -2.95 20.68 6.13
C TYR A 301 -2.06 19.48 6.42
N LEU A 302 -0.81 19.49 5.96
CA LEU A 302 0.16 18.43 6.23
C LEU A 302 0.39 18.27 7.75
N MET A 303 0.54 19.39 8.48
CA MET A 303 0.69 19.37 9.93
C MET A 303 -0.55 18.86 10.65
N THR A 304 -1.76 19.25 10.23
CA THR A 304 -3.01 18.76 10.82
C THR A 304 -3.12 17.25 10.69
N VAL A 305 -2.84 16.71 9.51
CA VAL A 305 -2.87 15.26 9.26
C VAL A 305 -1.80 14.58 10.10
N LYS A 306 -0.56 15.08 10.09
CA LYS A 306 0.55 14.57 10.91
C LYS A 306 0.16 14.47 12.38
N MET A 307 -0.31 15.56 12.98
CA MET A 307 -0.69 15.58 14.40
C MET A 307 -1.81 14.59 14.72
N THR A 308 -2.78 14.44 13.82
CA THR A 308 -3.91 13.51 14.02
C THR A 308 -3.47 12.05 13.99
N VAL A 309 -2.54 11.70 13.10
CA VAL A 309 -2.13 10.31 12.86
C VAL A 309 -0.90 9.89 13.66
N GLN A 310 -0.21 10.87 14.26
CA GLN A 310 1.00 10.69 15.07
C GLN A 310 0.87 9.57 16.13
N PRO A 311 -0.21 9.49 16.95
CA PRO A 311 -0.31 8.45 17.97
C PRO A 311 -0.38 7.03 17.38
N PHE A 312 -0.94 6.87 16.18
CA PHE A 312 -1.03 5.58 15.50
C PHE A 312 0.32 5.14 14.93
N VAL A 313 1.11 6.09 14.41
CA VAL A 313 2.48 5.84 13.96
C VAL A 313 3.36 5.41 15.14
N GLU A 314 3.23 6.07 16.29
CA GLU A 314 3.98 5.75 17.50
C GLU A 314 3.65 4.38 18.05
N LYS A 315 2.36 4.04 18.15
CA LYS A 315 1.94 2.70 18.59
C LYS A 315 2.43 1.59 17.67
N LEU A 316 2.39 1.82 16.35
CA LEU A 316 2.93 0.87 15.39
C LEU A 316 4.44 0.69 15.56
N LEU A 317 5.19 1.78 15.72
CA LEU A 317 6.63 1.71 15.98
C LEU A 317 6.94 0.96 17.28
N ASP A 318 6.18 1.21 18.35
CA ASP A 318 6.33 0.52 19.62
C ASP A 318 6.04 -0.98 19.49
N ALA A 319 5.05 -1.37 18.68
CA ALA A 319 4.78 -2.76 18.37
C ALA A 319 5.91 -3.43 17.57
N MET A 320 6.42 -2.74 16.54
CA MET A 320 7.48 -3.24 15.66
C MET A 320 8.83 -3.43 16.37
N PHE A 321 9.15 -2.51 17.27
CA PHE A 321 10.45 -2.42 17.96
C PHE A 321 10.33 -2.81 19.44
N ASN A 322 9.29 -3.58 19.81
CA ASN A 322 9.06 -3.99 21.18
C ASN A 322 10.16 -4.93 21.70
N ALA A 323 11.01 -4.41 22.58
CA ALA A 323 12.08 -5.16 23.23
C ALA A 323 11.58 -6.36 24.07
N LYS A 324 10.35 -6.32 24.60
CA LYS A 324 9.80 -7.36 25.48
C LYS A 324 9.21 -8.55 24.72
N ALA A 325 8.83 -8.36 23.46
CA ALA A 325 8.19 -9.38 22.63
C ALA A 325 9.01 -9.63 21.37
N TYR A 326 10.33 -9.76 21.52
CA TYR A 326 11.25 -9.86 20.40
C TYR A 326 11.09 -11.18 19.61
N PRO A 327 10.83 -11.15 18.29
CA PRO A 327 10.58 -12.36 17.53
C PRO A 327 11.83 -13.26 17.39
N VAL A 328 11.69 -14.56 17.67
CA VAL A 328 12.78 -15.54 17.59
C VAL A 328 13.43 -15.58 16.20
N VAL A 329 12.64 -15.47 15.13
CA VAL A 329 13.18 -15.47 13.75
C VAL A 329 14.06 -14.26 13.48
N VAL A 330 13.75 -13.10 14.07
CA VAL A 330 14.57 -11.88 13.92
C VAL A 330 15.88 -12.07 14.67
N LYS A 331 15.83 -12.61 15.90
CA LYS A 331 17.03 -12.99 16.66
C LYS A 331 17.94 -13.89 15.85
N ARG A 332 17.39 -15.00 15.33
CA ARG A 332 18.12 -15.99 14.55
C ARG A 332 18.78 -15.38 13.29
N VAL A 333 18.07 -14.49 12.59
CA VAL A 333 18.64 -13.78 11.43
C VAL A 333 19.73 -12.81 11.85
N PHE A 334 19.58 -12.09 12.96
CA PHE A 334 20.59 -11.16 13.46
C PHE A 334 21.86 -11.89 13.92
N ASP A 335 21.70 -12.97 14.69
CA ASP A 335 22.81 -13.83 15.15
C ASP A 335 23.55 -14.47 13.96
N LEU A 336 22.82 -14.89 12.93
CA LEU A 336 23.40 -15.36 11.67
C LEU A 336 24.25 -14.28 11.00
N LEU A 337 23.72 -13.06 10.85
CA LEU A 337 24.45 -11.96 10.21
C LEU A 337 25.71 -11.56 11.00
N ASP A 338 25.61 -11.53 12.34
CA ASP A 338 26.74 -11.23 13.21
C ASP A 338 27.83 -12.30 13.10
N ARG A 339 27.45 -13.58 13.08
CA ARG A 339 28.40 -14.69 12.87
C ARG A 339 29.07 -14.64 11.51
N LEU A 340 28.30 -14.47 10.43
CA LEU A 340 28.85 -14.37 9.07
C LEU A 340 29.79 -13.17 8.91
N ALA A 341 29.49 -12.05 9.55
CA ALA A 341 30.38 -10.90 9.59
C ALA A 341 31.69 -11.23 10.32
N GLY A 342 31.62 -11.89 11.47
CA GLY A 342 32.79 -12.36 12.23
C GLY A 342 33.68 -13.31 11.43
N GLU A 343 33.09 -14.25 10.71
CA GLU A 343 33.81 -15.18 9.80
C GLU A 343 34.55 -14.45 8.68
N GLN A 344 34.01 -13.32 8.20
CA GLN A 344 34.66 -12.46 7.19
C GLN A 344 35.56 -11.37 7.80
N GLY A 345 35.79 -11.37 9.12
CA GLY A 345 36.62 -10.37 9.80
C GLY A 345 36.04 -8.95 9.79
N MET A 346 34.73 -8.81 9.61
CA MET A 346 34.05 -7.51 9.61
C MET A 346 33.78 -7.06 11.04
N THR A 347 34.42 -5.95 11.44
CA THR A 347 34.29 -5.37 12.80
C THR A 347 33.56 -4.04 12.85
N ASP A 348 33.23 -3.44 11.69
CA ASP A 348 32.52 -2.15 11.60
C ASP A 348 31.05 -2.30 12.06
N PRO A 349 30.65 -1.72 13.21
CA PRO A 349 29.28 -1.81 13.70
C PRO A 349 28.25 -1.17 12.75
N GLU A 350 28.68 -0.20 11.94
CA GLU A 350 27.79 0.44 10.96
C GLU A 350 27.38 -0.55 9.86
N VAL A 351 28.32 -1.39 9.40
CA VAL A 351 28.04 -2.41 8.37
C VAL A 351 27.03 -3.42 8.89
N LEU A 352 27.21 -3.90 10.13
CA LEU A 352 26.29 -4.83 10.79
C LEU A 352 24.89 -4.23 10.94
N HIS A 353 24.81 -2.97 11.40
CA HIS A 353 23.54 -2.26 11.49
C HIS A 353 22.84 -2.17 10.13
N VAL A 354 23.58 -1.84 9.07
CA VAL A 354 23.04 -1.78 7.71
C VAL A 354 22.52 -3.15 7.24
N TRP A 355 23.23 -4.24 7.51
CA TRP A 355 22.78 -5.59 7.14
C TRP A 355 21.48 -5.97 7.84
N LYS A 356 21.41 -5.76 9.17
CA LYS A 356 20.22 -6.03 9.98
C LYS A 356 19.03 -5.20 9.53
N ASN A 357 19.24 -3.90 9.28
CA ASN A 357 18.21 -2.99 8.78
C ASN A 357 17.70 -3.39 7.38
N ASN A 358 18.61 -3.77 6.48
CA ASN A 358 18.26 -4.25 5.15
C ASN A 358 17.52 -5.60 5.19
N ALA A 359 17.92 -6.50 6.09
CA ALA A 359 17.33 -7.83 6.25
C ALA A 359 15.88 -7.78 6.76
N VAL A 360 15.62 -6.94 7.78
CA VAL A 360 14.35 -6.96 8.52
C VAL A 360 13.53 -5.72 8.25
N THR A 361 14.00 -4.52 8.63
CA THR A 361 13.19 -3.31 8.47
C THR A 361 12.82 -3.06 7.01
N LEU A 362 13.82 -2.98 6.12
CA LEU A 362 13.60 -2.61 4.72
C LEU A 362 12.81 -3.66 3.95
N ARG A 363 13.10 -4.94 4.16
CA ARG A 363 12.50 -6.05 3.39
C ARG A 363 11.14 -6.49 3.93
N PHE A 364 10.97 -6.47 5.24
CA PHE A 364 9.78 -6.99 5.88
C PHE A 364 8.86 -5.86 6.34
N TRP A 365 9.30 -5.02 7.29
CA TRP A 365 8.41 -4.02 7.90
C TRP A 365 7.95 -2.93 6.93
N ILE A 366 8.87 -2.35 6.16
CA ILE A 366 8.53 -1.35 5.14
C ILE A 366 7.55 -1.92 4.11
N ASN A 367 7.76 -3.18 3.72
CA ASN A 367 6.88 -3.85 2.77
C ASN A 367 5.48 -4.10 3.37
N LEU A 368 5.40 -4.46 4.65
CA LEU A 368 4.14 -4.69 5.34
C LEU A 368 3.34 -3.39 5.53
N ILE A 369 4.00 -2.30 5.94
CA ILE A 369 3.37 -0.97 6.09
C ILE A 369 2.77 -0.50 4.76
N LYS A 370 3.53 -0.66 3.67
CA LYS A 370 3.07 -0.24 2.34
C LYS A 370 1.95 -1.10 1.78
N ASN A 371 1.82 -2.35 2.24
CA ASN A 371 0.89 -3.33 1.70
C ASN A 371 0.05 -3.99 2.81
N PRO A 372 -0.82 -3.23 3.50
CA PRO A 372 -1.70 -3.77 4.54
C PRO A 372 -2.64 -4.87 4.01
N GLU A 373 -2.91 -4.90 2.70
CA GLU A 373 -3.67 -5.95 2.02
C GLU A 373 -3.06 -7.36 2.15
N PHE A 374 -1.80 -7.49 2.58
CA PHE A 374 -1.21 -8.78 2.91
C PHE A 374 -1.78 -9.40 4.19
N LEU A 375 -2.38 -8.59 5.07
CA LEU A 375 -2.95 -9.03 6.34
C LEU A 375 -4.45 -8.83 6.43
N PHE A 376 -4.98 -7.83 5.74
CA PHE A 376 -6.36 -7.39 5.88
C PHE A 376 -7.08 -7.35 4.53
N GLU A 377 -8.38 -7.62 4.55
CA GLU A 377 -9.26 -7.39 3.41
C GLU A 377 -9.59 -5.90 3.32
N VAL A 378 -8.69 -5.12 2.71
CA VAL A 378 -8.80 -3.66 2.62
C VAL A 378 -8.55 -3.15 1.22
N ASP A 379 -9.36 -2.18 0.80
CA ASP A 379 -9.18 -1.45 -0.44
C ASP A 379 -8.41 -0.14 -0.19
N LYS A 380 -7.17 -0.10 -0.65
CA LYS A 380 -6.25 1.03 -0.45
C LYS A 380 -6.39 2.04 -1.59
N SER A 381 -6.91 3.23 -1.27
CA SER A 381 -6.94 4.35 -2.24
C SER A 381 -5.54 4.85 -2.57
N LEU A 382 -5.38 5.54 -3.72
CA LEU A 382 -4.10 6.13 -4.12
C LEU A 382 -3.57 7.14 -3.07
N ALA A 383 -4.48 7.92 -2.45
CA ALA A 383 -4.12 8.87 -1.40
C ALA A 383 -3.60 8.17 -0.14
N VAL A 384 -4.26 7.09 0.30
CA VAL A 384 -3.84 6.29 1.47
C VAL A 384 -2.51 5.59 1.18
N ASN A 385 -2.33 5.05 -0.02
CA ASN A 385 -1.06 4.47 -0.46
C ASN A 385 0.11 5.46 -0.37
N SER A 386 -0.11 6.70 -0.78
CA SER A 386 0.87 7.79 -0.67
C SER A 386 1.19 8.12 0.79
N CYS A 387 0.20 8.12 1.67
CA CYS A 387 0.40 8.35 3.10
C CYS A 387 1.16 7.21 3.79
N LEU A 388 0.79 5.95 3.51
CA LEU A 388 1.51 4.78 4.02
C LEU A 388 2.97 4.76 3.54
N SER A 389 3.22 5.20 2.29
CA SER A 389 4.57 5.36 1.77
C SER A 389 5.36 6.43 2.53
N THR A 390 4.73 7.54 2.93
CA THR A 390 5.36 8.53 3.82
C THR A 390 5.70 7.93 5.18
N VAL A 391 4.78 7.20 5.83
CA VAL A 391 5.05 6.55 7.12
C VAL A 391 6.18 5.53 6.99
N ALA A 392 6.17 4.71 5.94
CA ALA A 392 7.25 3.78 5.64
C ALA A 392 8.60 4.50 5.48
N GLN A 393 8.63 5.67 4.82
CA GLN A 393 9.86 6.46 4.72
C GLN A 393 10.34 6.98 6.08
N VAL A 394 9.43 7.36 6.98
CA VAL A 394 9.78 7.77 8.35
C VAL A 394 10.44 6.62 9.12
N VAL A 395 9.89 5.40 9.03
CA VAL A 395 10.48 4.20 9.64
C VAL A 395 11.86 3.89 9.05
N MET A 396 12.01 4.02 7.73
CA MET A 396 13.27 3.81 7.03
C MET A 396 14.34 4.82 7.48
N ASP A 397 13.97 6.09 7.57
CA ASP A 397 14.85 7.17 8.02
C ASP A 397 15.23 7.00 9.51
N ALA A 398 14.30 6.53 10.34
CA ALA A 398 14.55 6.22 11.74
C ALA A 398 15.51 5.03 11.93
N SER A 399 15.60 4.13 10.94
CA SER A 399 16.47 2.96 11.02
C SER A 399 17.85 3.19 10.38
N SER A 400 18.11 4.39 9.87
CA SER A 400 19.39 4.79 9.27
C SER A 400 20.40 5.25 10.33
N THR A 401 21.67 4.87 10.16
CA THR A 401 22.79 5.37 10.99
C THR A 401 23.13 6.83 10.71
N SER A 402 22.99 7.27 9.46
CA SER A 402 23.35 8.64 9.06
C SER A 402 22.39 9.69 9.63
N GLU A 403 22.93 10.80 10.14
CA GLU A 403 22.12 11.96 10.51
C GLU A 403 21.46 12.59 9.27
N GLN A 404 20.23 13.10 9.46
CA GLN A 404 19.51 13.77 8.37
C GLN A 404 20.01 15.20 8.19
N GLN A 405 20.75 15.44 7.12
CA GLN A 405 21.06 16.79 6.65
C GLN A 405 19.87 17.34 5.85
N LEU A 406 19.04 18.14 6.50
CA LEU A 406 17.86 18.74 5.89
C LEU A 406 18.14 20.17 5.44
N GLY A 407 18.05 20.39 4.13
CA GLY A 407 18.17 21.69 3.49
C GLY A 407 16.85 22.16 2.88
N LYS A 408 16.86 23.34 2.26
CA LYS A 408 15.69 23.94 1.60
C LYS A 408 15.07 23.05 0.50
N HIS A 409 15.88 22.19 -0.12
CA HIS A 409 15.46 21.30 -1.20
C HIS A 409 15.15 19.87 -0.74
N SER A 410 15.24 19.58 0.56
CA SER A 410 14.84 18.27 1.07
C SER A 410 13.32 18.08 0.95
N PRO A 411 12.84 16.85 0.68
CA PRO A 411 11.42 16.57 0.59
C PRO A 411 10.66 17.08 1.82
N ALA A 412 9.49 17.69 1.62
CA ALA A 412 8.71 18.28 2.71
C ALA A 412 8.36 17.27 3.81
N ASN A 413 8.10 16.01 3.43
CA ASN A 413 7.81 14.94 4.39
C ASN A 413 8.97 14.68 5.37
N LYS A 414 10.23 14.91 4.96
CA LYS A 414 11.39 14.81 5.86
C LYS A 414 11.46 15.94 6.86
N HIS A 415 11.09 17.16 6.45
CA HIS A 415 10.94 18.28 7.38
C HIS A 415 9.80 18.04 8.37
N LEU A 416 8.70 17.45 7.90
CA LEU A 416 7.51 17.18 8.70
C LEU A 416 7.79 16.26 9.91
N TYR A 417 8.68 15.27 9.75
CA TYR A 417 8.99 14.26 10.76
C TYR A 417 10.42 14.36 11.35
N ARG A 418 11.13 15.47 11.14
CA ARG A 418 12.54 15.63 11.56
C ARG A 418 12.76 15.31 13.04
N THR A 419 11.93 15.88 13.91
CA THR A 419 12.07 15.74 15.37
C THR A 419 11.77 14.31 15.81
N GLU A 420 10.72 13.71 15.25
CA GLU A 420 10.27 12.36 15.58
C GLU A 420 11.29 11.32 15.12
N VAL A 421 11.84 11.45 13.91
CA VAL A 421 12.87 10.55 13.39
C VAL A 421 14.09 10.49 14.32
N ALA A 422 14.51 11.63 14.88
CA ALA A 422 15.60 11.65 15.85
C ALA A 422 15.27 10.85 17.13
N ALA A 423 14.04 10.94 17.63
CA ALA A 423 13.59 10.15 18.77
C ALA A 423 13.44 8.65 18.44
N TYR A 424 12.94 8.33 17.24
CA TYR A 424 12.75 6.96 16.79
C TYR A 424 14.05 6.21 16.51
N LYS A 425 15.10 6.90 16.05
CA LYS A 425 16.44 6.31 15.91
C LYS A 425 16.89 5.63 17.20
N ASN A 426 16.70 6.29 18.34
CA ASN A 426 17.03 5.72 19.63
C ASN A 426 16.27 4.41 19.85
N LYS A 427 14.95 4.36 19.61
CA LYS A 427 14.15 3.13 19.75
C LYS A 427 14.66 1.98 18.86
N VAL A 428 14.99 2.28 17.59
CA VAL A 428 15.48 1.26 16.65
C VAL A 428 16.84 0.72 17.06
N HIS A 429 17.76 1.58 17.51
CA HIS A 429 19.10 1.17 17.94
C HIS A 429 19.05 0.18 19.11
N HIS A 430 18.16 0.36 20.09
CA HIS A 430 18.01 -0.58 21.22
C HIS A 430 17.57 -2.00 20.79
N GLN A 431 16.95 -2.16 19.61
CA GLN A 431 16.61 -3.49 19.07
C GLN A 431 17.81 -4.20 18.44
N HIS A 432 18.79 -3.43 17.96
CA HIS A 432 19.96 -3.95 17.24
C HIS A 432 21.14 -4.28 18.16
N GLU A 433 21.07 -3.86 19.43
CA GLU A 433 22.08 -4.17 20.43
C GLU A 433 22.12 -5.68 20.72
N PRO A 434 23.33 -6.28 20.78
CA PRO A 434 23.48 -7.68 21.14
C PRO A 434 22.99 -7.90 22.58
N ASP A 435 22.07 -8.85 22.76
CA ASP A 435 21.56 -9.26 24.07
C ASP A 435 22.69 -9.80 24.95
N VAL A 436 23.27 -8.95 25.79
CA VAL A 436 23.91 -9.43 27.03
C VAL A 436 22.77 -9.73 28.01
N GLY A 437 22.20 -10.94 27.94
CA GLY A 437 21.39 -11.51 29.04
C GLY A 437 19.87 -11.54 28.89
N ARG A 438 19.29 -11.59 27.67
CA ARG A 438 17.91 -12.07 27.51
C ARG A 438 17.91 -13.54 27.15
N ASP A 439 17.89 -14.37 28.18
CA ASP A 439 17.49 -15.77 28.08
C ASP A 439 16.03 -15.81 27.62
N VAL A 440 15.83 -16.09 26.34
CA VAL A 440 14.52 -16.39 25.78
C VAL A 440 14.34 -17.90 25.94
N PHE A 441 13.61 -18.30 26.98
CA PHE A 441 13.12 -19.66 27.18
C PHE A 441 12.12 -20.07 26.10
#